data_AF-A0A7Y1V3A6-F1
#
_entry.id   AF-A0A7Y1V3A6-F1
#
_cell.length_a   1.000
_cell.length_b   1.000
_cell.length_c   1.000
_cell.angle_alpha   90.00
_cell.angle_beta   90.00
_cell.angle_gamma   90.00
#
_symmetry.space_group_name_H-M   'P 1'
#
loop_
_entity.id
_entity.type
_entity.pdbx_description
1 polymer ?
#
loop_
_entity_poly.entity_id
_entity_poly.type
_entity_poly.pdbx_seq_one_letter_code
_entity_poly.pdbx_strand_id
1 'polypeptide(L)'
;MLSRTLFIVIILSFWQVQFVGHAENSYHQTGEASLAETPNLVALEPWTYEEDFEDRDLGAWASYPLWQDIAYNQNFRVNEIIPGDPNISIVQKVTPYTAVDNYTGAQKLLDMYLTPGATLSFRYYLKTNQNCEWFKVRFAAGQYGKLDVMTPHTEPNKWHQVTIRFDDFVEANPVVEGKEKIKIHALAFLAK
;
A
#
# COMPACT_ATOMS: atom_id res chain seq x y z
N MET A 1 2.95 -37.05 16.00
CA MET A 1 3.23 -35.60 16.17
C MET A 1 2.55 -34.89 15.00
N LEU A 2 1.34 -34.34 15.18
CA LEU A 2 0.69 -33.59 14.11
C LEU A 2 1.38 -32.22 14.01
N SER A 3 2.17 -32.04 12.95
CA SER A 3 2.65 -30.72 12.53
C SER A 3 1.41 -29.87 12.23
N ARG A 4 1.07 -28.97 13.15
CA ARG A 4 0.07 -27.93 12.91
C ARG A 4 0.68 -26.95 11.94
N THR A 5 0.50 -27.21 10.65
CA THR A 5 0.86 -26.25 9.59
C THR A 5 -0.01 -25.02 9.78
N LEU A 6 0.63 -23.97 10.26
CA LEU A 6 0.01 -22.70 10.61
C LEU A 6 0.09 -21.80 9.38
N PHE A 7 -1.05 -21.42 8.82
CA PHE A 7 -1.13 -20.63 7.58
C PHE A 7 -1.53 -19.20 7.90
N ILE A 8 -0.59 -18.29 8.16
CA ILE A 8 -0.94 -16.87 8.23
C ILE A 8 -1.40 -16.46 6.83
N VAL A 9 -2.67 -16.12 6.67
CA VAL A 9 -3.23 -15.54 5.45
C VAL A 9 -3.56 -14.10 5.74
N ILE A 10 -2.79 -13.16 5.20
CA ILE A 10 -3.13 -11.74 5.28
C ILE A 10 -3.78 -11.35 3.98
N ILE A 11 -5.00 -10.85 4.10
CA ILE A 11 -5.76 -10.32 2.98
C ILE A 11 -5.77 -8.82 3.05
N LEU A 12 -5.58 -8.26 1.88
CA LEU A 12 -5.65 -6.85 1.63
C LEU A 12 -6.61 -6.68 0.47
N SER A 13 -7.90 -6.59 0.77
CA SER A 13 -8.89 -6.18 -0.22
C SER A 13 -9.02 -4.67 -0.15
N PHE A 14 -8.72 -3.96 -1.24
CA PHE A 14 -8.82 -2.51 -1.36
C PHE A 14 -10.03 -2.15 -2.18
N TRP A 15 -11.19 -2.17 -1.57
CA TRP A 15 -12.32 -1.49 -2.18
C TRP A 15 -12.04 0.00 -2.01
N GLN A 16 -12.07 0.84 -3.05
CA GLN A 16 -11.83 2.30 -3.01
C GLN A 16 -10.70 2.81 -2.07
N VAL A 17 -9.49 3.01 -2.63
CA VAL A 17 -8.57 3.97 -2.02
C VAL A 17 -8.76 5.33 -2.66
N GLN A 18 -9.46 6.22 -1.94
CA GLN A 18 -9.67 7.59 -2.37
C GLN A 18 -8.51 8.46 -1.94
N PHE A 19 -7.54 8.56 -2.84
CA PHE A 19 -6.42 9.47 -2.68
C PHE A 19 -6.83 10.89 -3.10
N VAL A 20 -7.29 11.78 -2.21
CA VAL A 20 -7.36 13.21 -2.57
C VAL A 20 -5.94 13.79 -2.49
N GLY A 21 -5.14 13.35 -3.45
CA GLY A 21 -3.84 13.85 -3.81
C GLY A 21 -3.85 14.12 -5.30
N HIS A 22 -2.74 14.63 -5.79
CA HIS A 22 -2.69 15.18 -7.11
C HIS A 22 -1.76 14.37 -8.03
N ALA A 23 -2.22 13.98 -9.21
CA ALA A 23 -1.40 13.28 -10.22
C ALA A 23 -0.77 14.25 -11.24
N GLU A 24 0.41 13.90 -11.78
CA GLU A 24 1.05 14.65 -12.88
C GLU A 24 0.50 14.19 -14.23
N ASN A 25 -0.06 15.11 -15.03
CA ASN A 25 -0.43 14.83 -16.42
C ASN A 25 0.84 14.75 -17.30
N SER A 26 1.21 13.56 -17.76
CA SER A 26 2.31 13.37 -18.71
C SER A 26 1.85 13.72 -20.14
N TYR A 27 2.01 14.98 -20.54
CA TYR A 27 1.93 15.35 -21.95
C TYR A 27 3.24 14.97 -22.65
N HIS A 28 3.19 14.06 -23.62
CA HIS A 28 4.26 13.86 -24.59
C HIS A 28 4.40 15.13 -25.46
N GLN A 29 5.38 15.99 -25.17
CA GLN A 29 5.80 17.04 -26.10
C GLN A 29 6.92 16.51 -27.00
N THR A 30 6.56 16.09 -28.21
CA THR A 30 7.47 16.06 -29.36
C THR A 30 7.52 17.46 -29.98
N GLY A 31 8.68 18.12 -29.96
CA GLY A 31 8.93 19.33 -30.75
C GLY A 31 9.87 20.32 -30.06
N GLU A 32 11.01 20.58 -30.70
CA GLU A 32 12.12 21.42 -30.22
C GLU A 32 11.76 22.92 -30.04
N ALA A 33 12.50 23.53 -29.11
CA ALA A 33 12.85 24.95 -28.94
C ALA A 33 11.85 25.94 -28.29
N SER A 34 12.09 26.29 -27.01
CA SER A 34 12.58 27.64 -26.63
C SER A 34 12.94 27.72 -25.13
N LEU A 35 13.98 28.49 -24.82
CA LEU A 35 14.52 28.75 -23.48
C LEU A 35 13.60 29.68 -22.68
N ALA A 36 12.74 29.09 -21.86
CA ALA A 36 12.30 29.63 -20.58
C ALA A 36 11.95 28.42 -19.71
N GLU A 37 12.63 28.22 -18.58
CA GLU A 37 12.14 27.33 -17.54
C GLU A 37 10.87 27.97 -16.96
N THR A 38 9.77 27.76 -17.69
CA THR A 38 8.44 27.94 -17.13
C THR A 38 8.41 26.98 -15.94
N PRO A 39 8.17 27.45 -14.69
CA PRO A 39 8.01 26.53 -13.58
C PRO A 39 6.95 25.54 -14.03
N ASN A 40 7.32 24.27 -14.01
CA ASN A 40 6.50 23.17 -14.49
C ASN A 40 5.31 23.06 -13.51
N LEU A 41 4.35 23.98 -13.65
CA LEU A 41 3.10 24.07 -12.91
C LEU A 41 2.22 22.97 -13.46
N VAL A 42 2.63 21.73 -13.21
CA VAL A 42 1.82 20.57 -13.54
C VAL A 42 0.59 20.70 -12.68
N ALA A 43 -0.54 20.98 -13.33
CA ALA A 43 -1.82 20.98 -12.68
C ALA A 43 -2.03 19.59 -12.07
N LEU A 44 -2.37 19.64 -10.81
CA LEU A 44 -2.35 18.54 -9.90
C LEU A 44 -3.85 18.15 -9.75
N GLU A 45 -4.25 16.92 -10.03
CA GLU A 45 -5.67 16.50 -10.06
C GLU A 45 -6.00 15.37 -9.08
N PRO A 46 -7.16 15.39 -8.39
CA PRO A 46 -7.61 14.32 -7.52
C PRO A 46 -7.47 12.95 -8.19
N TRP A 47 -6.85 12.01 -7.49
CA TRP A 47 -6.55 10.68 -8.01
C TRP A 47 -7.32 9.59 -7.25
N THR A 48 -7.62 8.47 -7.87
CA THR A 48 -8.27 7.35 -7.18
C THR A 48 -7.73 6.06 -7.74
N TYR A 49 -7.48 5.10 -6.85
CA TYR A 49 -7.06 3.75 -7.21
C TYR A 49 -7.97 2.75 -6.53
N GLU A 50 -8.38 1.75 -7.30
CA GLU A 50 -9.24 0.67 -6.87
C GLU A 50 -8.71 -0.64 -7.44
N GLU A 51 -8.82 -1.70 -6.64
CA GLU A 51 -8.37 -3.03 -6.98
C GLU A 51 -9.24 -4.05 -6.28
N ASP A 52 -10.01 -4.81 -7.05
CA ASP A 52 -10.89 -5.86 -6.56
C ASP A 52 -10.32 -7.27 -6.76
N PHE A 53 -9.23 -7.41 -7.53
CA PHE A 53 -8.54 -8.67 -7.81
C PHE A 53 -9.40 -9.74 -8.51
N GLU A 54 -10.55 -9.37 -9.08
CA GLU A 54 -11.48 -10.32 -9.69
C GLU A 54 -10.93 -10.93 -11.00
N ASP A 55 -9.98 -10.26 -11.63
CA ASP A 55 -9.23 -10.75 -12.81
C ASP A 55 -8.19 -11.82 -12.46
N ARG A 56 -7.97 -12.09 -11.17
CA ARG A 56 -6.96 -13.02 -10.63
C ARG A 56 -5.51 -12.62 -10.93
N ASP A 57 -5.25 -11.35 -11.24
CA ASP A 57 -3.91 -10.79 -11.41
C ASP A 57 -3.47 -10.04 -10.14
N LEU A 58 -2.17 -10.06 -9.86
CA LEU A 58 -1.57 -9.31 -8.77
C LEU A 58 -1.58 -7.79 -9.02
N GLY A 59 -1.84 -7.32 -10.24
CA GLY A 59 -2.00 -5.88 -10.51
C GLY A 59 -0.80 -5.04 -10.05
N ALA A 60 0.43 -5.51 -10.31
CA ALA A 60 1.68 -4.89 -9.84
C ALA A 60 1.86 -4.79 -8.30
N TRP A 61 1.07 -5.53 -7.53
CA TRP A 61 1.38 -5.79 -6.12
C TRP A 61 2.49 -6.82 -5.98
N ALA A 62 3.33 -6.65 -4.97
CA ALA A 62 4.40 -7.57 -4.61
C ALA A 62 4.34 -7.93 -3.13
N SER A 63 4.93 -9.05 -2.74
CA SER A 63 5.00 -9.45 -1.33
C SER A 63 5.89 -8.49 -0.53
N TYR A 64 5.59 -8.37 0.77
CA TYR A 64 6.50 -7.83 1.77
C TYR A 64 6.85 -8.92 2.80
N PRO A 65 8.14 -9.13 3.13
CA PRO A 65 9.30 -8.54 2.46
C PRO A 65 9.36 -8.95 0.97
N LEU A 66 10.05 -8.12 0.18
CA LEU A 66 10.19 -8.37 -1.26
C LEU A 66 10.94 -9.67 -1.48
N TRP A 67 10.35 -10.59 -2.23
CA TRP A 67 11.06 -11.74 -2.73
C TRP A 67 11.70 -11.39 -4.08
N GLN A 68 12.95 -11.79 -4.29
CA GLN A 68 13.72 -11.49 -5.51
C GLN A 68 13.03 -11.97 -6.80
N ASP A 69 12.19 -13.00 -6.73
CA ASP A 69 11.46 -13.51 -7.88
C ASP A 69 9.98 -13.72 -7.52
N ILE A 70 9.17 -12.69 -7.80
CA ILE A 70 7.73 -12.71 -7.53
C ILE A 70 6.99 -13.72 -8.42
N ALA A 71 7.53 -14.08 -9.59
CA ALA A 71 6.87 -15.00 -10.52
C ALA A 71 6.80 -16.44 -9.97
N TYR A 72 7.70 -16.79 -9.04
CA TYR A 72 7.74 -18.12 -8.41
C TYR A 72 7.32 -18.12 -6.94
N ASN A 73 6.84 -17.00 -6.41
CA ASN A 73 6.32 -16.95 -5.04
C ASN A 73 4.92 -17.58 -4.96
N GLN A 74 4.87 -18.91 -4.84
CA GLN A 74 3.60 -19.63 -4.66
C GLN A 74 2.83 -19.21 -3.39
N ASN A 75 3.52 -18.59 -2.45
CA ASN A 75 2.96 -18.13 -1.19
C ASN A 75 2.35 -16.73 -1.28
N PHE A 76 2.44 -16.03 -2.42
CA PHE A 76 1.82 -14.71 -2.62
C PHE A 76 1.09 -14.70 -3.95
N ARG A 77 -0.24 -14.68 -3.89
CA ARG A 77 -1.09 -14.83 -5.08
C ARG A 77 -2.46 -14.25 -4.85
N VAL A 78 -3.16 -13.98 -5.93
CA VAL A 78 -4.59 -13.67 -5.87
C VAL A 78 -5.39 -14.97 -5.79
N ASN A 79 -6.20 -15.13 -4.74
CA ASN A 79 -7.02 -16.33 -4.56
C ASN A 79 -8.13 -16.13 -3.51
N GLU A 80 -8.98 -17.15 -3.41
CA GLU A 80 -9.85 -17.39 -2.28
C GLU A 80 -9.03 -17.82 -1.05
N ILE A 81 -9.52 -17.44 0.11
CA ILE A 81 -8.85 -17.65 1.40
C ILE A 81 -9.22 -19.02 1.94
N ILE A 82 -10.52 -19.31 1.83
CA ILE A 82 -11.15 -20.59 2.09
C ILE A 82 -11.88 -20.96 0.78
N PRO A 83 -11.81 -22.22 0.34
CA PRO A 83 -12.55 -22.64 -0.86
C PRO A 83 -14.04 -22.27 -0.78
N GLY A 84 -14.53 -21.59 -1.81
CA GLY A 84 -15.92 -21.12 -1.90
C GLY A 84 -16.18 -19.74 -1.29
N ASP A 85 -15.16 -19.03 -0.80
CA ASP A 85 -15.28 -17.61 -0.47
C ASP A 85 -15.54 -16.82 -1.77
N PRO A 86 -16.64 -16.06 -1.88
CA PRO A 86 -16.95 -15.32 -3.10
C PRO A 86 -15.96 -14.19 -3.38
N ASN A 87 -15.18 -13.77 -2.38
CA ASN A 87 -14.27 -12.63 -2.52
C ASN A 87 -12.85 -13.11 -2.84
N ILE A 88 -12.35 -12.70 -4.00
CA ILE A 88 -10.96 -12.92 -4.39
C ILE A 88 -10.09 -11.80 -3.81
N SER A 89 -8.86 -12.12 -3.42
CA SER A 89 -7.96 -11.13 -2.83
C SER A 89 -6.50 -11.57 -2.87
N ILE A 90 -5.58 -10.65 -2.56
CA ILE A 90 -4.19 -11.02 -2.29
C ILE A 90 -4.15 -11.92 -1.05
N VAL A 91 -3.58 -13.10 -1.21
CA VAL A 91 -3.33 -14.09 -0.17
C VAL A 91 -1.82 -14.27 -0.06
N GLN A 92 -1.26 -13.88 1.09
CA GLN A 92 0.10 -14.27 1.46
C GLN A 92 0.08 -15.37 2.50
N LYS A 93 0.80 -16.48 2.26
CA LYS A 93 1.00 -17.58 3.22
C LYS A 93 2.40 -17.49 3.84
N VAL A 94 2.47 -17.39 5.16
CA VAL A 94 3.75 -17.48 5.87
C VAL A 94 3.83 -18.78 6.64
N THR A 95 4.92 -19.54 6.42
CA THR A 95 5.26 -20.72 7.23
C THR A 95 6.40 -20.34 8.18
N PRO A 96 6.16 -20.24 9.49
CA PRO A 96 7.21 -19.92 10.44
C PRO A 96 8.13 -21.14 10.62
N TYR A 97 9.41 -21.01 10.23
CA TYR A 97 10.40 -22.08 10.36
C TYR A 97 11.21 -22.01 11.67
N THR A 98 11.22 -20.84 12.33
CA THR A 98 12.02 -20.56 13.53
C THR A 98 11.26 -19.58 14.43
N ALA A 99 11.69 -19.46 15.69
CA ALA A 99 11.05 -18.59 16.70
C ALA A 99 11.37 -17.09 16.54
N VAL A 100 11.77 -16.65 15.35
CA VAL A 100 11.93 -15.22 15.04
C VAL A 100 10.61 -14.59 14.63
N ASP A 101 10.52 -13.28 14.83
CA ASP A 101 9.40 -12.48 14.37
C ASP A 101 9.17 -12.70 12.87
N ASN A 102 7.94 -13.02 12.51
CA ASN A 102 7.51 -13.18 11.13
C ASN A 102 6.74 -11.93 10.72
N TYR A 103 7.04 -11.45 9.52
CA TYR A 103 6.33 -10.32 8.93
C TYR A 103 5.74 -10.76 7.60
N THR A 104 4.58 -10.22 7.29
CA THR A 104 3.89 -10.43 6.02
C THR A 104 3.22 -9.14 5.61
N GLY A 105 3.02 -8.99 4.32
CA GLY A 105 2.41 -7.82 3.75
C GLY A 105 2.37 -7.87 2.24
N ALA A 106 1.75 -6.84 1.68
CA ALA A 106 1.85 -6.53 0.27
C ALA A 106 2.32 -5.09 0.11
N GLN A 107 3.04 -4.84 -0.96
CA GLN A 107 3.49 -3.52 -1.34
C GLN A 107 3.18 -3.25 -2.80
N LYS A 108 2.98 -1.98 -3.12
CA LYS A 108 2.72 -1.49 -4.46
C LYS A 108 3.52 -0.21 -4.67
N LEU A 109 4.05 -0.04 -5.87
CA LEU A 109 4.48 1.28 -6.32
C LEU A 109 3.24 2.17 -6.44
N LEU A 110 3.40 3.37 -5.94
CA LEU A 110 2.37 4.39 -5.94
C LEU A 110 3.03 5.63 -6.52
N ASP A 111 2.46 6.21 -7.57
CA ASP A 111 2.99 7.46 -8.13
C ASP A 111 1.96 8.56 -7.92
N MET A 112 2.07 9.25 -6.79
CA MET A 112 1.17 10.33 -6.45
C MET A 112 1.89 11.45 -5.70
N TYR A 113 1.28 12.64 -5.69
CA TYR A 113 1.75 13.76 -4.89
C TYR A 113 0.74 14.13 -3.80
N LEU A 114 1.26 14.52 -2.64
CA LEU A 114 0.51 15.18 -1.57
C LEU A 114 0.97 16.64 -1.47
N THR A 115 0.02 17.55 -1.33
CA THR A 115 0.23 18.99 -1.12
C THR A 115 -0.28 19.39 0.27
N PRO A 116 0.15 20.54 0.83
CA PRO A 116 -0.44 21.06 2.06
C PRO A 116 -1.97 21.15 1.97
N GLY A 117 -2.66 20.62 2.98
CA GLY A 117 -4.13 20.51 3.01
C GLY A 117 -4.70 19.27 2.31
N ALA A 118 -3.90 18.48 1.59
CA ALA A 118 -4.33 17.23 1.00
C ALA A 118 -4.74 16.21 2.06
N THR A 119 -5.74 15.39 1.73
CA THR A 119 -6.24 14.32 2.58
C THR A 119 -6.27 13.02 1.81
N LEU A 120 -5.79 11.97 2.45
CA LEU A 120 -5.78 10.65 1.89
C LEU A 120 -6.71 9.74 2.66
N SER A 121 -7.67 9.11 1.98
CA SER A 121 -8.56 8.15 2.59
C SER A 121 -8.45 6.79 1.92
N PHE A 122 -8.31 5.75 2.71
CA PHE A 122 -8.25 4.38 2.22
C PHE A 122 -9.06 3.46 3.10
N ARG A 123 -9.59 2.39 2.51
CA ARG A 123 -10.17 1.28 3.27
C ARG A 123 -9.51 -0.02 2.88
N TYR A 124 -9.40 -0.92 3.85
CA TYR A 124 -8.87 -2.26 3.67
C TYR A 124 -9.72 -3.26 4.44
N TYR A 125 -9.82 -4.48 3.90
CA TYR A 125 -10.41 -5.60 4.61
C TYR A 125 -9.33 -6.61 4.98
N LEU A 126 -9.18 -6.87 6.27
CA LEU A 126 -8.21 -7.85 6.78
C LEU A 126 -8.96 -9.12 7.17
N LYS A 127 -8.65 -10.27 6.56
CA LYS A 127 -8.90 -11.57 7.19
C LYS A 127 -7.56 -12.20 7.53
N THR A 128 -7.55 -12.98 8.60
CA THR A 128 -6.38 -13.72 9.06
C THR A 128 -6.83 -14.87 9.94
N ASN A 129 -6.06 -15.95 9.96
CA ASN A 129 -6.29 -17.10 10.85
C ASN A 129 -5.64 -16.92 12.23
N GLN A 130 -4.77 -15.92 12.39
CA GLN A 130 -4.10 -15.57 13.64
C GLN A 130 -4.24 -14.08 13.91
N ASN A 131 -4.35 -13.73 15.20
CA ASN A 131 -4.37 -12.33 15.59
C ASN A 131 -3.02 -11.69 15.27
N CYS A 132 -3.07 -10.57 14.55
CA CYS A 132 -1.88 -9.73 14.37
C CYS A 132 -1.63 -8.96 15.68
N GLU A 133 -0.38 -8.91 16.12
CA GLU A 133 0.10 -7.98 17.15
C GLU A 133 -0.20 -6.54 16.70
N TRP A 134 0.13 -6.25 15.45
CA TRP A 134 -0.22 -4.99 14.82
C TRP A 134 -0.44 -5.17 13.32
N PHE A 135 -1.22 -4.25 12.77
CA PHE A 135 -1.31 -4.01 11.34
C PHE A 135 -0.80 -2.60 11.04
N LYS A 136 -0.03 -2.44 9.98
CA LYS A 136 0.63 -1.18 9.65
C LYS A 136 0.49 -0.89 8.18
N VAL A 137 0.19 0.37 7.87
CA VAL A 137 0.20 0.90 6.51
C VAL A 137 1.32 1.92 6.42
N ARG A 138 2.27 1.66 5.53
CA ARG A 138 3.45 2.47 5.31
C ARG A 138 3.36 3.17 3.98
N PHE A 139 3.57 4.48 3.99
CA PHE A 139 3.76 5.30 2.80
C PHE A 139 5.22 5.74 2.71
N ALA A 140 5.86 5.53 1.57
CA ALA A 140 7.25 5.90 1.34
C ALA A 140 7.34 7.18 0.51
N ALA A 141 7.96 8.23 1.06
CA ALA A 141 8.14 9.54 0.43
C ALA A 141 9.60 9.78 -0.01
N GLY A 142 10.37 8.71 -0.23
CA GLY A 142 11.75 8.78 -0.70
C GLY A 142 12.66 9.56 0.26
N GLN A 143 13.27 10.62 -0.23
CA GLN A 143 14.15 11.50 0.57
C GLN A 143 13.42 12.20 1.73
N TYR A 144 12.09 12.30 1.67
CA TYR A 144 11.27 12.91 2.71
C TYR A 144 10.85 11.91 3.80
N GLY A 145 11.36 10.68 3.75
CA GLY A 145 11.14 9.66 4.77
C GLY A 145 9.90 8.81 4.50
N LYS A 146 9.19 8.47 5.57
CA LYS A 146 8.03 7.56 5.52
C LYS A 146 7.00 7.92 6.58
N LEU A 147 5.76 7.53 6.34
CA LEU A 147 4.70 7.56 7.35
C LEU A 147 4.24 6.13 7.63
N ASP A 148 4.31 5.71 8.89
CA ASP A 148 3.80 4.43 9.38
C ASP A 148 2.51 4.67 10.16
N VAL A 149 1.36 4.33 9.58
CA VAL A 149 0.09 4.29 10.30
C VAL A 149 -0.09 2.91 10.89
N MET A 150 -0.09 2.81 12.21
CA MET A 150 -0.12 1.54 12.92
C MET A 150 -1.40 1.39 13.73
N THR A 151 -2.06 0.24 13.57
CA THR A 151 -3.22 -0.16 14.36
C THR A 151 -2.82 -1.39 15.17
N PRO A 152 -2.73 -1.29 16.51
CA PRO A 152 -2.50 -2.45 17.36
C PRO A 152 -3.75 -3.32 17.38
N HIS A 153 -3.58 -4.64 17.48
CA HIS A 153 -4.68 -5.60 17.67
C HIS A 153 -5.84 -5.44 16.67
N THR A 154 -5.52 -5.25 15.39
CA THR A 154 -6.52 -5.06 14.34
C THR A 154 -7.47 -6.26 14.27
N GLU A 155 -8.77 -6.00 14.45
CA GLU A 155 -9.78 -7.04 14.37
C GLU A 155 -9.89 -7.59 12.93
N PRO A 156 -9.90 -8.92 12.74
CA PRO A 156 -10.10 -9.53 11.44
C PRO A 156 -11.58 -9.51 11.03
N ASN A 157 -11.83 -9.80 9.75
CA ASN A 157 -13.15 -9.97 9.15
C ASN A 157 -14.03 -8.71 9.20
N LYS A 158 -13.43 -7.52 9.08
CA LYS A 158 -14.17 -6.27 8.90
C LYS A 158 -13.42 -5.27 8.01
N TRP A 159 -14.18 -4.32 7.48
CA TRP A 159 -13.62 -3.15 6.80
C TRP A 159 -13.02 -2.19 7.83
N HIS A 160 -11.82 -1.73 7.53
CA HIS A 160 -11.13 -0.68 8.27
C HIS A 160 -10.99 0.52 7.35
N GLN A 161 -11.36 1.70 7.82
CA GLN A 161 -11.17 2.95 7.10
C GLN A 161 -10.13 3.78 7.84
N VAL A 162 -9.20 4.35 7.06
CA VAL A 162 -8.12 5.18 7.57
C VAL A 162 -8.08 6.45 6.74
N THR A 163 -7.90 7.57 7.43
CA THR A 163 -7.67 8.86 6.81
C THR A 163 -6.37 9.42 7.35
N ILE A 164 -5.49 9.87 6.46
CA ILE A 164 -4.25 10.59 6.80
C ILE A 164 -4.24 11.95 6.12
N ARG A 165 -3.53 12.90 6.70
CA ARG A 165 -3.37 14.27 6.21
C ARG A 165 -1.91 14.54 5.86
N PHE A 166 -1.68 15.57 5.07
CA PHE A 166 -0.33 16.08 4.83
C PHE A 166 0.41 16.39 6.13
N ASP A 167 -0.30 16.95 7.12
CA ASP A 167 0.28 17.30 8.43
C ASP A 167 0.82 16.07 9.17
N ASP A 168 0.21 14.89 8.99
CA ASP A 168 0.70 13.66 9.63
C ASP A 168 2.08 13.26 9.07
N PHE A 169 2.39 13.62 7.80
CA PHE A 169 3.75 13.49 7.26
C PHE A 169 4.71 14.51 7.83
N VAL A 170 4.27 15.76 8.05
CA VAL A 170 5.09 16.81 8.67
C VAL A 170 5.46 16.44 10.10
N GLU A 171 4.49 15.94 10.88
CA GLU A 171 4.70 15.47 12.25
C GLU A 171 5.70 14.31 12.30
N ALA A 172 5.55 13.32 11.41
CA ALA A 172 6.45 12.16 11.35
C ALA A 172 7.82 12.50 10.76
N ASN A 173 7.91 13.50 9.87
CA ASN A 173 9.11 13.86 9.12
C ASN A 173 9.21 15.39 8.99
N PRO A 174 9.83 16.10 9.97
CA PRO A 174 9.91 17.56 9.97
C PRO A 174 10.56 18.18 8.72
N VAL A 175 11.35 17.41 7.95
CA VAL A 175 11.92 17.82 6.66
C VAL A 175 10.86 18.15 5.59
N VAL A 176 9.62 17.70 5.78
CA VAL A 176 8.45 17.97 4.93
C VAL A 176 7.88 19.37 5.18
N GLU A 177 8.19 20.01 6.31
CA GLU A 177 7.67 21.33 6.63
C GLU A 177 8.06 22.37 5.56
N GLY A 178 7.08 23.19 5.17
CA GLY A 178 7.23 24.21 4.13
C GLY A 178 7.36 23.68 2.70
N LYS A 179 7.23 22.37 2.46
CA LYS A 179 7.21 21.83 1.09
C LYS A 179 5.87 22.07 0.42
N GLU A 180 5.90 22.54 -0.82
CA GLU A 180 4.70 22.75 -1.65
C GLU A 180 4.05 21.42 -2.08
N LYS A 181 4.86 20.38 -2.28
CA LYS A 181 4.40 19.01 -2.56
C LYS A 181 5.44 17.98 -2.14
N ILE A 182 4.99 16.77 -1.81
CA ILE A 182 5.83 15.58 -1.65
C ILE A 182 5.32 14.47 -2.57
N LYS A 183 6.24 13.67 -3.12
CA LYS A 183 5.90 12.47 -3.88
C LYS A 183 5.83 11.28 -2.95
N ILE A 184 4.73 10.53 -3.01
CA ILE A 184 4.65 9.19 -2.43
C ILE A 184 4.98 8.22 -3.54
N HIS A 185 5.99 7.37 -3.31
CA HIS A 185 6.56 6.43 -4.28
C HIS A 185 6.03 5.00 -4.12
N ALA A 186 5.62 4.66 -2.90
CA ALA A 186 5.17 3.31 -2.60
C ALA A 186 4.28 3.29 -1.37
N LEU A 187 3.48 2.24 -1.31
CA LEU A 187 2.58 1.86 -0.24
C LEU A 187 2.90 0.43 0.15
N ALA A 188 2.95 0.14 1.44
CA ALA A 188 3.05 -1.21 1.95
C ALA A 188 2.06 -1.41 3.10
N PHE A 189 1.35 -2.52 3.06
CA PHE A 189 0.58 -3.03 4.18
C PHE A 189 1.38 -4.14 4.81
N LEU A 190 1.52 -4.10 6.13
CA LEU A 190 2.35 -5.01 6.89
C LEU A 190 1.54 -5.52 8.07
N ALA A 191 1.73 -6.77 8.44
CA ALA A 191 1.32 -7.25 9.74
C ALA A 191 2.39 -8.15 10.36
N LYS A 192 2.28 -8.22 11.68
CA LYS A 192 3.11 -9.02 12.57
C LYS A 192 2.19 -9.73 13.55
#